data_AF-A0A2D7NAF7-F1
#
_entry.id   AF-A0A2D7NAF7-F1
#
_cell.length_a   1.000
_cell.length_b   1.000
_cell.length_c   1.000
_cell.angle_alpha   90.00
_cell.angle_beta   90.00
_cell.angle_gamma   90.00
#
_symmetry.space_group_name_H-M   'P 1'
#
loop_
_entity.id
_entity.type
_entity.pdbx_description
1 polymer ?
#
loop_
_entity_poly.entity_id
_entity_poly.type
_entity_poly.pdbx_seq_one_letter_code
_entity_poly.pdbx_strand_id
1 'polypeptide(L)' 'MKWGLNPISLKDSYFEIKMINARYETLSYRKSFKNLINTYRCLIPIDGYFEWKISNDKK' A
#
# COMPACT_ATOMS: atom_id res chain seq x y z
N MET A 1 -10.19 -10.09 3.71
CA MET A 1 -9.09 -9.34 3.04
C MET A 1 -7.97 -9.13 4.03
N LYS A 2 -6.71 -9.07 3.59
CA LYS A 2 -5.55 -8.73 4.44
C LYS A 2 -5.08 -7.33 4.06
N TRP A 3 -4.83 -6.46 5.04
CA TRP A 3 -4.26 -5.14 4.77
C TRP A 3 -2.77 -5.29 4.48
N GLY A 4 -2.40 -4.98 3.23
CA GLY A 4 -1.05 -5.18 2.70
C GLY A 4 -1.11 -6.09 1.49
N LEU A 5 -0.82 -5.54 0.31
CA LEU A 5 -0.78 -6.33 -0.91
C LEU A 5 0.45 -7.24 -0.90
N ASN A 6 0.23 -8.55 -1.01
CA ASN A 6 1.29 -9.51 -1.27
C ASN A 6 1.41 -9.72 -2.79
N PRO A 7 2.49 -9.28 -3.45
CA PRO A 7 2.68 -9.47 -4.87
C PRO A 7 2.95 -10.95 -5.14
N ILE A 8 2.29 -11.47 -6.17
CA ILE A 8 2.40 -12.86 -6.65
C ILE A 8 3.86 -13.28 -6.94
N SER A 9 4.77 -12.33 -7.19
CA SER A 9 6.17 -12.60 -7.53
C SER A 9 7.12 -12.77 -6.34
N LEU A 10 6.68 -12.58 -5.09
CA LEU A 10 7.51 -12.86 -3.90
C LEU A 10 7.49 -14.37 -3.64
N LYS A 11 8.53 -15.07 -4.11
CA LYS A 11 8.67 -16.53 -3.93
C LYS A 11 9.13 -16.94 -2.53
N ASP A 12 9.83 -16.06 -1.81
CA ASP A 12 10.40 -16.36 -0.49
C ASP A 12 10.16 -15.20 0.50
N SER A 13 9.40 -15.48 1.56
CA SER A 13 8.90 -14.48 2.52
C SER A 13 9.81 -14.28 3.73
N TYR A 14 11.13 -14.22 3.55
CA TYR A 14 12.02 -13.85 4.67
C TYR A 14 11.88 -12.37 5.06
N PHE A 15 11.42 -11.52 4.14
CA PHE A 15 11.03 -10.14 4.40
C PHE A 15 9.62 -9.90 3.84
N GLU A 16 8.61 -9.87 4.71
CA GLU A 16 7.24 -9.54 4.33
C GLU A 16 7.14 -8.03 4.05
N ILE A 17 7.39 -7.63 2.80
CA ILE A 17 7.17 -6.24 2.36
C ILE A 17 5.65 -6.04 2.28
N LYS A 18 5.05 -5.53 3.36
CA LYS A 18 3.63 -5.20 3.39
C LYS A 18 3.39 -3.91 2.60
N MET A 19 2.90 -4.04 1.37
CA MET A 19 2.43 -2.91 0.57
C MET A 19 1.06 -2.44 1.08
N ILE A 20 1.07 -1.75 2.23
CA ILE A 20 -0.14 -1.25 2.90
C ILE A 20 -0.73 -0.01 2.23
N ASN A 21 0.10 0.74 1.50
CA ASN A 21 -0.27 1.97 0.79
C ASN A 21 0.18 1.87 -0.68
N ALA A 22 -0.54 2.56 -1.56
CA ALA A 22 -0.21 2.69 -2.97
C ALA A 22 -0.28 4.17 -3.38
N ARG A 23 0.79 4.68 -3.99
CA ARG A 23 0.86 6.07 -4.49
C ARG A 23 0.10 6.19 -5.81
N TYR A 24 -0.87 7.09 -5.88
CA TYR A 24 -1.71 7.32 -7.06
C TYR A 24 -0.88 7.62 -8.31
N GLU A 25 0.14 8.46 -8.19
CA GLU A 25 1.03 8.92 -9.25
C GLU A 25 1.76 7.75 -9.94
N THR A 26 1.95 6.65 -9.21
CA THR A 26 2.75 5.49 -9.67
C THR A 26 1.91 4.24 -9.92
N LEU A 27 0.61 4.31 -9.63
CA LEU A 27 -0.28 3.16 -9.60
C LEU A 27 -0.34 2.46 -10.97
N SER A 28 -0.36 3.23 -12.05
CA SER A 28 -0.56 2.76 -13.44
C SER A 28 0.64 2.03 -14.04
N TYR A 29 1.86 2.23 -13.51
CA TYR A 29 3.07 1.61 -14.06
C TYR A 29 3.79 0.68 -13.08
N ARG A 30 3.54 0.77 -11.77
CA ARG A 30 4.07 -0.20 -10.81
C ARG A 30 3.47 -1.58 -11.04
N LYS A 31 4.33 -2.56 -11.34
CA LYS A 31 3.95 -3.97 -11.61
C LYS A 31 3.05 -4.57 -10.52
N SER A 32 3.27 -4.23 -9.25
CA SER A 32 2.45 -4.71 -8.15
C SER A 32 0.99 -4.28 -8.23
N PHE A 33 0.69 -3.10 -8.80
CA PHE A 33 -0.65 -2.50 -8.76
C PHE A 33 -1.32 -2.37 -10.13
N LYS A 34 -0.56 -2.21 -11.22
CA LYS A 34 -1.08 -1.89 -12.56
C LYS A 34 -2.26 -2.75 -12.99
N ASN A 35 -2.17 -4.07 -12.78
CA ASN A 35 -3.21 -5.00 -13.21
C ASN A 35 -4.46 -4.98 -12.32
N LEU A 36 -4.35 -4.48 -11.08
CA LEU A 36 -5.42 -4.46 -10.09
C LEU A 36 -6.38 -3.28 -10.28
N ILE A 37 -5.94 -2.20 -10.95
CA ILE A 37 -6.71 -0.95 -11.09
C ILE A 37 -8.06 -1.19 -11.78
N ASN A 38 -8.11 -2.03 -12.80
CA ASN A 38 -9.32 -2.24 -13.60
C ASN A 38 -10.17 -3.43 -13.12
N THR A 39 -9.63 -4.27 -12.24
CA THR A 39 -10.20 -5.60 -11.94
C THR A 39 -10.50 -5.82 -10.47
N TYR A 40 -9.73 -5.21 -9.55
CA TYR A 40 -9.80 -5.46 -8.11
C TYR A 40 -9.94 -4.16 -7.30
N ARG A 41 -10.85 -3.29 -7.72
CA ARG A 41 -11.19 -2.08 -6.96
C ARG A 41 -12.09 -2.43 -5.78
N CYS A 42 -11.80 -1.84 -4.62
CA CYS A 42 -12.61 -1.96 -3.42
C CYS A 42 -12.71 -0.59 -2.73
N LEU A 43 -13.69 -0.45 -1.86
CA LEU A 43 -13.80 0.67 -0.93
C LEU A 43 -13.44 0.17 0.47
N ILE A 44 -12.71 0.97 1.23
CA ILE A 44 -12.34 0.67 2.61
C ILE A 44 -13.16 1.61 3.51
N PRO A 45 -14.27 1.14 4.12
CA PRO A 45 -15.01 1.95 5.08
C PRO A 45 -14.17 2.10 6.36
N ILE A 46 -13.99 3.34 6.83
CA ILE A 46 -13.25 3.67 8.05
C ILE A 46 -13.92 4.83 8.77
N ASP A 47 -13.83 4.86 10.10
CA ASP A 47 -14.26 6.01 10.91
C ASP A 47 -13.23 7.17 10.84
N GLY A 48 -11.97 6.85 10.56
CA GLY A 48 -10.86 7.80 10.46
C GLY A 48 -9.50 7.11 10.31
N TYR A 49 -8.43 7.90 10.24
CA TYR A 49 -7.05 7.43 10.20
C TYR A 49 -6.15 8.30 11.08
N PHE A 50 -5.00 7.77 11.47
CA PHE A 50 -4.01 8.49 12.28
C PHE A 50 -2.82 8.91 11.41
N GLU A 51 -2.29 10.10 11.67
CA GLU A 51 -1.05 10.60 11.09
C GLU A 51 -0.21 11.30 12.15
N TRP A 52 1.11 11.26 11.97
CA TRP A 52 2.04 11.90 12.89
C TRP A 52 2.55 13.20 12.28
N LYS A 53 2.33 14.30 12.99
CA LYS A 53 2.95 15.58 12.64
C LYS A 53 4.42 15.54 13.05
N ILE A 54 5.31 15.70 12.07
CA ILE A 54 6.73 15.89 12.34
C ILE A 54 6.93 17.30 12.90
N SER A 55 7.35 17.43 14.16
CA SER A 55 7.78 18.70 14.74
C SER A 55 9.26 18.91 14.42
N ASN A 56 9.61 20.08 13.88
CA ASN A 56 10.99 20.48 13.60
C ASN A 56 11.76 20.91 14.86
N ASP A 57 11.41 20.35 16.03
CA ASP A 57 12.16 20.62 17.25
C ASP A 57 13.55 19.99 17.11
N LYS A 58 14.50 20.82 16.69
CA LYS A 58 15.93 20.53 16.72
C LYS A 58 16.29 20.20 18.16
N LYS A 59 16.63 18.94 18.42
CA LYS A 59 17.41 18.55 19.60
C LYS A 59 18.84 19.05 19.46
#